data_AF-A0A3M0DUW1-F1
#
_entry.id   AF-A0A3M0DUW1-F1
#
_cell.length_a   1.000
_cell.length_b   1.000
_cell.length_c   1.000
_cell.angle_alpha   90.00
_cell.angle_beta   90.00
_cell.angle_gamma   90.00
#
_symmetry.space_group_name_H-M   'P 1'
#
loop_
_entity.id
_entity.type
_entity.pdbx_description
1 polymer ?
#
loop_
_entity_poly.entity_id
_entity_poly.type
_entity_poly.pdbx_seq_one_letter_code
_entity_poly.pdbx_strand_id
1 'polypeptide(L)'
;MSTLIHGKSFSVSDCPSGASNTSGTRGKRKAKISLSFDSAVTHRITMPIRPENRWLYPIDWPQLSQAIRFDRAGARCEQCARPHRRFVAHLGDGRWWDGDAAYWRSARGRRVAVRDRFELGSVRTTYVVLACAHLDHDPGHNMPANLAALCQRCHMLHDAAEHRWQRWWNVFRLCALRDLYEDPRLTHARIARRPARNARCPTREGGGGGGAPASVSVVACNDDRPDAQ
;
A
#
# COMPACT_ATOMS: atom_id res chain seq x y z
N MET A 1 30.76 9.94 54.54
CA MET A 1 30.78 10.96 55.61
C MET A 1 31.97 11.87 55.35
N SER A 2 31.80 13.19 55.48
CA SER A 2 32.68 14.30 55.01
C SER A 2 32.63 14.52 53.48
N THR A 3 32.51 15.73 52.91
CA THR A 3 32.77 17.10 53.40
C THR A 3 32.08 18.12 52.45
N LEU A 4 31.40 19.14 53.03
CA LEU A 4 31.24 20.58 52.68
C LEU A 4 31.16 21.03 51.18
N ILE A 5 30.41 22.06 50.75
CA ILE A 5 30.49 23.51 51.09
C ILE A 5 29.23 24.26 50.53
N HIS A 6 28.67 25.20 51.30
CA HIS A 6 27.93 26.46 51.02
C HIS A 6 27.49 26.78 49.57
N GLY A 7 26.31 27.33 49.22
CA GLY A 7 25.39 28.23 49.92
C GLY A 7 25.24 29.54 49.11
N LYS A 8 24.05 29.85 48.58
CA LYS A 8 23.43 31.20 48.56
C LYS A 8 22.12 31.27 47.76
N SER A 9 21.12 31.77 48.46
CA SER A 9 19.81 32.26 48.05
C SER A 9 19.88 33.51 47.17
N PHE A 10 18.95 33.63 46.22
CA PHE A 10 18.52 34.94 45.71
C PHE A 10 17.02 34.93 45.47
N SER A 11 16.32 35.75 46.25
CA SER A 11 14.92 36.13 46.18
C SER A 11 14.83 37.52 45.54
N VAL A 12 13.90 37.74 44.61
CA VAL A 12 13.35 39.09 44.37
C VAL A 12 11.87 38.94 44.04
N SER A 13 11.08 39.71 44.80
CA SER A 13 9.64 39.78 44.85
C SER A 13 9.10 40.97 44.01
N ASP A 14 7.86 40.81 43.56
CA ASP A 14 6.77 41.82 43.45
C ASP A 14 6.86 43.08 42.55
N CYS A 15 5.93 43.12 41.56
CA CYS A 15 4.86 44.10 41.20
C CYS A 15 4.97 45.61 41.59
N PRO A 16 4.18 46.58 41.03
CA PRO A 16 2.83 46.47 40.40
C PRO A 16 2.39 47.49 39.28
N SER A 17 1.16 47.29 38.79
CA SER A 17 0.07 48.27 38.44
C SER A 17 0.10 49.30 37.30
N GLY A 18 -1.05 49.38 36.57
CA GLY A 18 -1.65 50.63 36.01
C GLY A 18 -2.30 50.51 34.61
N ALA A 19 -3.61 50.18 34.49
CA ALA A 19 -4.76 51.06 34.16
C ALA A 19 -4.83 51.59 32.69
N SER A 20 -5.65 51.01 31.79
CA SER A 20 -7.06 51.31 31.44
C SER A 20 -7.31 52.52 30.52
N ASN A 21 -7.89 52.31 29.32
CA ASN A 21 -9.16 52.97 28.92
C ASN A 21 -9.75 52.47 27.59
N THR A 22 -11.08 52.53 27.58
CA THR A 22 -12.08 52.04 26.61
C THR A 22 -12.36 53.01 25.47
N SER A 23 -12.78 52.51 24.30
CA SER A 23 -13.89 53.12 23.55
C SER A 23 -14.55 52.10 22.63
N GLY A 24 -15.87 51.95 22.77
CA GLY A 24 -16.69 51.09 21.94
C GLY A 24 -17.19 51.81 20.69
N THR A 25 -17.43 51.04 19.63
CA THR A 25 -18.43 51.41 18.63
C THR A 25 -19.35 50.22 18.36
N ARG A 26 -20.64 50.53 18.45
CA ARG A 26 -21.81 49.65 18.42
C ARG A 26 -22.18 49.38 16.95
N GLY A 27 -21.76 48.23 16.42
CA GLY A 27 -22.11 47.75 15.09
C GLY A 27 -23.21 46.70 15.13
N LYS A 28 -24.32 46.97 14.44
CA LYS A 28 -25.60 46.25 14.44
C LYS A 28 -25.45 44.71 14.27
N ARG A 29 -26.07 43.96 15.19
CA ARG A 29 -26.30 42.51 15.05
C ARG A 29 -27.17 42.27 13.82
N LYS A 30 -26.60 41.72 12.76
CA LYS A 30 -27.37 40.95 11.78
C LYS A 30 -27.22 39.49 12.16
N ALA A 31 -28.27 38.91 12.72
CA ALA A 31 -28.42 37.47 12.79
C ALA A 31 -28.49 36.97 11.35
N LYS A 32 -27.33 36.61 10.77
CA LYS A 32 -27.31 35.68 9.66
C LYS A 32 -27.56 34.33 10.31
N ILE A 33 -28.80 33.86 10.17
CA ILE A 33 -29.07 32.42 10.17
C ILE A 33 -28.19 31.87 9.04
N SER A 34 -26.96 31.48 9.37
CA SER A 34 -26.21 30.56 8.52
C SER A 34 -26.91 29.24 8.72
N LEU A 35 -27.91 28.96 7.88
CA LEU A 35 -28.20 27.58 7.53
C LEU A 35 -26.90 27.07 6.89
N SER A 36 -26.01 26.55 7.73
CA SER A 36 -24.90 25.72 7.30
C SER A 36 -25.51 24.43 6.77
N PHE A 37 -26.10 24.53 5.58
CA PHE A 37 -26.51 23.40 4.77
C PHE A 37 -25.31 22.89 3.96
N ASP A 38 -24.12 22.90 4.58
CA ASP A 38 -22.92 22.25 4.06
C ASP A 38 -22.70 20.91 4.78
N SER A 39 -23.78 20.23 5.14
CA SER A 39 -23.73 18.78 5.33
C SER A 39 -24.11 18.11 4.01
N ALA A 40 -23.28 18.34 2.99
CA ALA A 40 -23.08 17.28 2.02
C ALA A 40 -22.45 16.13 2.81
N VAL A 41 -23.29 15.22 3.30
CA VAL A 41 -22.93 13.89 3.82
C VAL A 41 -22.35 13.11 2.65
N THR A 42 -21.20 13.56 2.19
CA THR A 42 -20.33 12.72 1.42
C THR A 42 -19.53 11.99 2.49
N HIS A 43 -19.97 10.76 2.77
CA HIS A 43 -19.09 9.66 3.15
C HIS A 43 -17.98 9.55 2.10
N ARG A 44 -17.15 10.58 1.96
CA ARG A 44 -15.99 10.66 1.08
C ARG A 44 -15.05 9.63 1.65
N ILE A 45 -15.13 8.43 1.07
CA ILE A 45 -14.12 7.41 1.21
C ILE A 45 -12.84 8.04 0.68
N THR A 46 -12.10 8.71 1.56
CA THR A 46 -10.83 9.38 1.26
C THR A 46 -9.76 8.31 1.25
N MET A 47 -9.73 7.55 0.17
CA MET A 47 -8.64 6.69 -0.26
C MET A 47 -8.65 6.71 -1.80
N PRO A 48 -7.52 6.50 -2.49
CA PRO A 48 -7.48 6.44 -3.95
C PRO A 48 -8.15 5.13 -4.44
N ILE A 49 -9.45 5.01 -4.20
CA ILE A 49 -10.33 4.00 -4.77
C ILE A 49 -10.82 4.60 -6.08
N ARG A 50 -10.73 3.81 -7.15
CA ARG A 50 -11.29 4.19 -8.45
C ARG A 50 -12.77 4.54 -8.27
N PRO A 51 -13.28 5.65 -8.83
CA PRO A 51 -14.68 6.04 -8.66
C PRO A 51 -15.67 4.91 -8.97
N GLU A 52 -15.35 4.08 -9.97
CA GLU A 52 -16.14 2.95 -10.42
C GLU A 52 -16.14 1.75 -9.45
N ASN A 53 -15.28 1.74 -8.42
CA ASN A 53 -15.26 0.66 -7.45
C ASN A 53 -15.89 1.07 -6.12
N ARG A 54 -16.30 2.34 -5.97
CA ARG A 54 -16.69 2.89 -4.66
C ARG A 54 -17.85 2.15 -4.00
N TRP A 55 -18.80 1.66 -4.79
CA TRP A 55 -19.97 0.94 -4.29
C TRP A 55 -19.67 -0.48 -3.80
N LEU A 56 -18.50 -1.03 -4.14
CA LEU A 56 -18.06 -2.35 -3.65
C LEU A 56 -17.58 -2.30 -2.20
N TYR A 57 -17.29 -1.10 -1.70
CA TYR A 57 -16.83 -0.88 -0.34
C TYR A 57 -18.00 -0.46 0.55
N PRO A 58 -18.06 -0.97 1.80
CA PRO A 58 -19.11 -0.58 2.71
C PRO A 58 -18.91 0.88 3.16
N ILE A 59 -19.99 1.48 3.66
CA ILE A 59 -20.03 2.89 4.05
C ILE A 59 -19.04 3.23 5.19
N ASP A 60 -18.72 2.24 6.01
CA ASP A 60 -17.80 2.25 7.14
C ASP A 60 -16.40 1.72 6.78
N TRP A 61 -16.05 1.67 5.49
CA TRP A 61 -14.72 1.26 5.05
C TRP A 61 -13.55 1.95 5.77
N PRO A 62 -13.57 3.27 6.07
CA PRO A 62 -12.51 3.91 6.83
C PRO A 62 -12.28 3.27 8.20
N GLN A 63 -13.36 2.93 8.90
CA GLN A 63 -13.35 2.30 10.22
C GLN A 63 -12.87 0.85 10.11
N LEU A 64 -13.40 0.09 9.16
CA LEU A 64 -12.98 -1.29 8.91
C LEU A 64 -11.48 -1.37 8.57
N SER A 65 -11.01 -0.53 7.64
CA SER A 65 -9.61 -0.44 7.27
C SER A 65 -8.70 -0.01 8.43
N GLN A 66 -9.20 0.86 9.31
CA GLN A 66 -8.49 1.26 10.53
C GLN A 66 -8.37 0.09 11.51
N ALA A 67 -9.47 -0.61 11.76
CA ALA A 67 -9.52 -1.76 12.65
C ALA A 67 -8.58 -2.88 12.20
N ILE A 68 -8.52 -3.16 10.90
CA ILE A 68 -7.60 -4.15 10.34
C ILE A 68 -6.13 -3.71 10.52
N ARG A 69 -5.79 -2.46 10.16
CA ARG A 69 -4.40 -2.01 10.12
C ARG A 69 -3.79 -1.69 11.48
N PHE A 70 -4.58 -1.18 12.41
CA PHE A 70 -4.06 -0.60 13.64
C PHE A 70 -4.49 -1.37 14.87
N ASP A 71 -5.74 -1.85 14.90
CA ASP A 71 -6.24 -2.57 16.06
C ASP A 71 -5.84 -4.05 15.99
N ARG A 72 -6.20 -4.76 14.91
CA ARG A 72 -5.86 -6.18 14.71
C ARG A 72 -4.37 -6.38 14.47
N ALA A 73 -3.81 -5.64 13.52
CA ALA A 73 -2.43 -5.83 13.11
C ALA A 73 -1.42 -5.06 13.98
N GLY A 74 -1.87 -4.27 14.95
CA GLY A 74 -1.00 -3.53 15.87
C GLY A 74 -0.07 -2.54 15.16
N ALA A 75 -0.54 -1.92 14.07
CA ALA A 75 0.26 -1.04 13.21
C ALA A 75 1.51 -1.71 12.59
N ARG A 76 1.47 -3.03 12.36
CA ARG A 76 2.54 -3.79 11.72
C ARG A 76 2.00 -4.55 10.51
N CYS A 77 2.84 -4.74 9.50
CA CYS A 77 2.48 -5.58 8.36
C CYS A 77 2.29 -7.03 8.81
N GLU A 78 1.16 -7.65 8.50
CA GLU A 78 0.84 -9.02 8.91
C GLU A 78 1.73 -10.07 8.23
N GLN A 79 2.40 -9.71 7.13
CA GLN A 79 3.30 -10.63 6.42
C GLN A 79 4.78 -10.47 6.76
N CYS A 80 5.28 -9.25 6.95
CA CYS A 80 6.71 -9.00 7.18
C CYS A 80 7.04 -8.28 8.49
N ALA A 81 6.04 -7.95 9.30
CA ALA A 81 6.14 -7.24 10.59
C ALA A 81 6.69 -5.80 10.53
N ARG A 82 6.92 -5.23 9.33
CA ARG A 82 7.38 -3.83 9.20
C ARG A 82 6.38 -2.87 9.88
N PRO A 83 6.85 -1.95 10.75
CA PRO A 83 5.98 -1.01 11.45
C PRO A 83 5.49 0.12 10.54
N HIS A 84 4.26 0.57 10.77
CA HIS A 84 3.65 1.70 10.06
C HIS A 84 4.35 3.03 10.40
N ARG A 85 4.48 3.93 9.41
CA ARG A 85 5.04 5.29 9.52
C ARG A 85 6.45 5.35 10.11
N ARG A 86 7.26 4.33 9.84
CA ARG A 86 8.67 4.28 10.20
C ARG A 86 9.54 4.15 8.96
N PHE A 87 10.72 4.74 9.00
CA PHE A 87 11.77 4.44 8.04
C PHE A 87 12.43 3.12 8.43
N VAL A 88 12.59 2.24 7.43
CA VAL A 88 13.20 0.92 7.61
C VAL A 88 14.32 0.74 6.59
N ALA A 89 15.49 0.32 7.08
CA ALA A 89 16.60 -0.12 6.26
C ALA A 89 16.40 -1.55 5.74
N HIS A 90 16.67 -1.80 4.47
CA HIS A 90 16.50 -3.10 3.82
C HIS A 90 17.50 -3.34 2.69
N LEU A 91 17.74 -4.62 2.36
CA LEU A 91 18.74 -5.06 1.37
C LEU A 91 18.18 -5.22 -0.05
N GLY A 92 16.93 -4.81 -0.29
CA GLY A 92 16.24 -4.95 -1.58
C GLY A 92 15.59 -6.32 -1.82
N ASP A 93 16.22 -7.41 -1.37
CA ASP A 93 15.68 -8.78 -1.42
C ASP A 93 14.44 -9.02 -0.53
N GLY A 94 14.22 -8.12 0.43
CA GLY A 94 13.13 -8.17 1.41
C GLY A 94 13.58 -8.31 2.84
N ARG A 95 14.86 -8.67 3.08
CA ARG A 95 15.46 -8.60 4.41
C ARG A 95 15.49 -7.16 4.89
N TRP A 96 15.17 -6.94 6.16
CA TRP A 96 15.09 -5.61 6.74
C TRP A 96 15.53 -5.57 8.19
N TRP A 97 16.09 -4.44 8.62
CA TRP A 97 16.57 -4.24 9.99
C TRP A 97 15.43 -3.78 10.91
N ASP A 98 15.14 -4.57 11.93
CA ASP A 98 14.21 -4.19 13.00
C ASP A 98 14.96 -3.38 14.06
N GLY A 99 14.72 -2.06 14.06
CA GLY A 99 15.35 -1.14 15.01
C GLY A 99 14.88 -1.31 16.45
N ASP A 100 13.64 -1.79 16.67
CA ASP A 100 13.12 -2.01 18.02
C ASP A 100 13.72 -3.29 18.63
N ALA A 101 13.88 -4.33 17.79
CA ALA A 101 14.36 -5.64 18.23
C ALA A 101 15.87 -5.86 18.03
N ALA A 102 16.55 -4.93 17.38
CA ALA A 102 17.98 -4.96 17.04
C ALA A 102 18.42 -6.24 16.30
N TYR A 103 17.63 -6.68 15.31
CA TYR A 103 18.03 -7.79 14.43
C TYR A 103 17.44 -7.68 13.03
N TRP A 104 18.00 -8.47 12.11
CA TRP A 104 17.49 -8.61 10.76
C TRP A 104 16.29 -9.57 10.70
N ARG A 105 15.29 -9.19 9.92
CA ARG A 105 14.13 -10.00 9.57
C ARG A 105 14.15 -10.38 8.10
N SER A 106 13.58 -11.54 7.78
CA SER A 106 13.36 -12.00 6.42
C SER A 106 12.20 -11.24 5.76
N ALA A 107 12.00 -11.51 4.46
CA ALA A 107 10.84 -11.03 3.72
C ALA A 107 9.48 -11.43 4.32
N ARG A 108 9.45 -12.48 5.17
CA ARG A 108 8.26 -12.97 5.90
C ARG A 108 8.30 -12.62 7.41
N GLY A 109 9.17 -11.70 7.82
CA GLY A 109 9.23 -11.21 9.21
C GLY A 109 9.93 -12.12 10.21
N ARG A 110 10.44 -13.29 9.80
CA ARG A 110 11.21 -14.20 10.68
C ARG A 110 12.58 -13.62 10.98
N ARG A 111 13.10 -13.79 12.20
CA ARG A 111 14.47 -13.40 12.55
C ARG A 111 15.46 -14.18 11.68
N VAL A 112 16.47 -13.49 11.15
CA VAL A 112 17.55 -14.08 10.36
C VAL A 112 18.89 -13.50 10.81
N ALA A 113 19.93 -14.33 10.77
CA ALA A 113 21.30 -13.85 10.84
C ALA A 113 21.73 -13.44 9.42
N VAL A 114 22.13 -12.19 9.25
CA VAL A 114 22.80 -11.77 8.01
C VAL A 114 24.28 -12.04 8.20
N ARG A 115 24.72 -13.20 7.72
CA ARG A 115 26.12 -13.65 7.80
C ARG A 115 26.95 -13.12 6.64
N ASP A 116 26.29 -12.89 5.51
CA ASP A 116 26.93 -12.35 4.31
C ASP A 116 27.29 -10.89 4.57
N ARG A 117 28.53 -10.52 4.27
CA ARG A 117 28.93 -9.13 4.20
C ARG A 117 28.24 -8.52 2.98
N PHE A 118 27.27 -7.64 3.21
CA PHE A 118 26.68 -6.82 2.17
C PHE A 118 27.39 -5.46 2.11
N GLU A 119 27.47 -4.89 0.92
CA GLU A 119 27.97 -3.54 0.76
C GLU A 119 27.00 -2.54 1.39
N LEU A 120 27.52 -1.61 2.20
CA LEU A 120 26.67 -0.61 2.85
C LEU A 120 25.89 0.24 1.84
N GLY A 121 26.45 0.46 0.63
CA GLY A 121 25.78 1.15 -0.47
C GLY A 121 24.55 0.41 -1.03
N SER A 122 24.41 -0.89 -0.78
CA SER A 122 23.22 -1.67 -1.18
C SER A 122 22.03 -1.47 -0.23
N VAL A 123 22.26 -0.93 0.97
CA VAL A 123 21.22 -0.69 1.96
C VAL A 123 20.36 0.48 1.54
N ARG A 124 19.06 0.22 1.38
CA ARG A 124 18.07 1.25 1.05
C ARG A 124 17.16 1.50 2.23
N THR A 125 16.64 2.71 2.32
CA THR A 125 15.68 3.09 3.35
C THR A 125 14.34 3.41 2.72
N THR A 126 13.27 2.82 3.24
CA THR A 126 11.89 3.07 2.76
C THR A 126 11.01 3.57 3.90
N TYR A 127 10.18 4.58 3.64
CA TYR A 127 9.12 4.99 4.55
C TYR A 127 7.92 4.03 4.43
N VAL A 128 7.63 3.31 5.51
CA VAL A 128 6.61 2.25 5.49
C VAL A 128 5.21 2.82 5.72
N VAL A 129 4.30 2.52 4.81
CA VAL A 129 2.87 2.81 4.90
C VAL A 129 2.11 1.49 4.74
N LEU A 130 1.10 1.29 5.59
CA LEU A 130 0.24 0.11 5.56
C LEU A 130 -1.06 0.45 4.83
N ALA A 131 -1.48 -0.48 3.97
CA ALA A 131 -2.77 -0.49 3.31
C ALA A 131 -3.56 -1.73 3.76
N CYS A 132 -4.88 -1.65 3.64
CA CYS A 132 -5.76 -2.80 3.78
C CYS A 132 -5.89 -3.44 2.40
N ALA A 133 -5.62 -4.74 2.31
CA ALA A 133 -5.65 -5.52 1.08
C ALA A 133 -6.68 -6.65 1.17
N HIS A 134 -7.39 -6.92 0.09
CA HIS A 134 -8.24 -8.10 -0.06
C HIS A 134 -7.38 -9.30 -0.45
N LEU A 135 -7.48 -10.40 0.30
CA LEU A 135 -6.65 -11.60 0.09
C LEU A 135 -7.01 -12.34 -1.20
N ASP A 136 -8.26 -12.25 -1.64
CA ASP A 136 -8.77 -12.83 -2.88
C ASP A 136 -8.77 -11.88 -4.08
N HIS A 137 -8.25 -10.65 -3.91
CA HIS A 137 -8.27 -9.57 -4.89
C HIS A 137 -9.68 -9.08 -5.32
N ASP A 138 -10.76 -9.52 -4.65
CA ASP A 138 -12.11 -9.03 -4.91
C ASP A 138 -12.49 -7.89 -3.94
N PRO A 139 -12.59 -6.63 -4.41
CA PRO A 139 -12.93 -5.50 -3.56
C PRO A 139 -14.37 -5.56 -2.98
N GLY A 140 -15.24 -6.46 -3.47
CA GLY A 140 -16.56 -6.69 -2.89
C GLY A 140 -16.57 -7.56 -1.63
N HIS A 141 -15.51 -8.35 -1.39
CA HIS A 141 -15.45 -9.29 -0.28
C HIS A 141 -14.81 -8.67 0.98
N ASN A 142 -15.58 -7.83 1.67
CA ASN A 142 -15.10 -7.00 2.79
C ASN A 142 -15.16 -7.69 4.16
N MET A 143 -15.31 -9.01 4.22
CA MET A 143 -15.28 -9.72 5.51
C MET A 143 -13.90 -9.57 6.15
N PRO A 144 -13.79 -9.26 7.47
CA PRO A 144 -12.51 -9.04 8.12
C PRO A 144 -11.50 -10.18 7.92
N ALA A 145 -11.98 -11.43 7.81
CA ALA A 145 -11.15 -12.60 7.55
C ALA A 145 -10.47 -12.60 6.17
N ASN A 146 -11.04 -11.91 5.19
CA ASN A 146 -10.49 -11.74 3.83
C ASN A 146 -9.60 -10.50 3.69
N LEU A 147 -9.51 -9.67 4.74
CA LEU A 147 -8.71 -8.45 4.72
C LEU A 147 -7.38 -8.68 5.42
N ALA A 148 -6.33 -8.02 4.93
CA ALA A 148 -4.99 -8.04 5.53
C ALA A 148 -4.35 -6.66 5.59
N ALA A 149 -3.55 -6.41 6.63
CA ALA A 149 -2.75 -5.20 6.75
C ALA A 149 -1.37 -5.42 6.13
N LEU A 150 -1.14 -4.89 4.93
CA LEU A 150 0.09 -5.08 4.17
C LEU A 150 0.86 -3.76 3.99
N CYS A 151 2.20 -3.82 4.09
CA CYS A 151 3.06 -2.70 3.71
C CYS A 151 3.17 -2.57 2.18
N GLN A 152 3.66 -1.43 1.67
CA GLN A 152 3.73 -1.20 0.22
C GLN A 152 4.42 -2.35 -0.54
N ARG A 153 5.53 -2.88 -0.01
CA ARG A 153 6.25 -4.02 -0.63
C ARG A 153 5.38 -5.27 -0.70
N CYS A 154 4.85 -5.72 0.44
CA CYS A 154 4.05 -6.94 0.51
C CYS A 154 2.77 -6.81 -0.31
N HIS A 155 2.15 -5.63 -0.29
CA HIS A 155 0.95 -5.35 -1.08
C HIS A 155 1.23 -5.42 -2.59
N MET A 156 2.30 -4.78 -3.08
CA MET A 156 2.69 -4.86 -4.48
C MET A 156 3.02 -6.28 -4.95
N LEU A 157 3.61 -7.10 -4.07
CA LEU A 157 3.90 -8.51 -4.37
C LEU A 157 2.62 -9.35 -4.43
N HIS A 158 1.69 -9.14 -3.49
CA HIS A 158 0.38 -9.79 -3.47
C HIS A 158 -0.37 -9.51 -4.78
N ASP A 159 -0.48 -8.24 -5.17
CA ASP A 159 -1.25 -7.84 -6.36
C ASP A 159 -0.49 -8.00 -7.69
N ALA A 160 0.73 -8.53 -7.69
CA ALA A 160 1.57 -8.54 -8.89
C ALA A 160 0.94 -9.32 -10.07
N ALA A 161 0.30 -10.45 -9.78
CA ALA A 161 -0.38 -11.25 -10.80
C ALA A 161 -1.63 -10.53 -11.34
N GLU A 162 -2.48 -10.03 -10.44
CA GLU A 162 -3.70 -9.29 -10.78
C GLU A 162 -3.37 -8.02 -11.57
N HIS A 163 -2.34 -7.27 -11.18
CA HIS A 163 -1.89 -6.10 -11.92
C HIS A 163 -1.37 -6.44 -13.33
N ARG A 164 -0.67 -7.57 -13.50
CA ARG A 164 -0.25 -8.03 -14.83
C ARG A 164 -1.47 -8.37 -15.69
N TRP A 165 -2.43 -9.08 -15.11
CA TRP A 165 -3.69 -9.42 -15.77
C TRP A 165 -4.48 -8.17 -16.19
N GLN A 166 -4.71 -7.23 -15.27
CA GLN A 166 -5.46 -6.01 -15.56
C GLN A 166 -4.78 -5.14 -16.62
N ARG A 167 -3.44 -5.03 -16.61
CA ARG A 167 -2.70 -4.32 -17.67
C ARG A 167 -2.92 -4.97 -19.03
N TRP A 168 -2.80 -6.30 -19.09
CA TRP A 168 -3.08 -7.05 -20.31
C TRP A 168 -4.53 -6.87 -20.77
N TRP A 169 -5.50 -7.02 -19.87
CA TRP A 169 -6.93 -6.89 -20.17
C TRP A 169 -7.28 -5.49 -20.69
N ASN A 170 -6.72 -4.44 -20.10
CA ASN A 170 -6.98 -3.07 -20.52
C ASN A 170 -6.51 -2.78 -21.95
N VAL A 171 -5.44 -3.42 -22.40
CA VAL A 171 -4.97 -3.36 -23.78
C VAL A 171 -5.83 -4.28 -24.67
N PHE A 172 -6.02 -5.52 -24.24
CA PHE A 172 -6.76 -6.54 -24.98
C PHE A 172 -8.20 -6.10 -25.28
N ARG A 173 -8.94 -5.56 -24.31
CA ARG A 173 -10.35 -5.15 -24.48
C ARG A 173 -10.55 -4.10 -25.56
N LEU A 174 -9.55 -3.26 -25.82
CA LEU A 174 -9.59 -2.26 -26.89
C LEU A 174 -9.45 -2.93 -28.26
N CYS A 175 -8.64 -3.99 -28.36
CA CYS A 175 -8.50 -4.82 -29.56
C CYS A 175 -9.68 -5.79 -29.73
N ALA A 176 -10.33 -6.19 -28.64
CA ALA A 176 -11.42 -7.16 -28.60
C ALA A 176 -12.82 -6.56 -28.83
N LEU A 177 -12.94 -5.27 -29.18
CA LEU A 177 -14.19 -4.61 -29.59
C LEU A 177 -14.87 -5.24 -30.83
N ARG A 178 -14.31 -6.34 -31.38
CA ARG A 178 -14.88 -7.16 -32.45
C ARG A 178 -15.17 -8.61 -32.06
N ASP A 179 -14.89 -9.03 -30.83
CA ASP A 179 -15.17 -10.39 -30.34
C ASP A 179 -16.26 -10.32 -29.27
N LEU A 180 -17.36 -11.05 -29.51
CA LEU A 180 -18.65 -10.83 -28.88
C LEU A 180 -18.64 -11.31 -27.42
N TYR A 181 -18.42 -10.37 -26.50
CA TYR A 181 -18.85 -10.33 -25.08
C TYR A 181 -18.64 -11.58 -24.22
N GLU A 182 -17.55 -11.59 -23.45
CA GLU A 182 -17.50 -12.32 -22.18
C GLU A 182 -17.14 -11.38 -21.02
N ASP A 183 -17.75 -11.62 -19.87
CA ASP A 183 -17.49 -10.86 -18.65
C ASP A 183 -16.01 -10.95 -18.24
N PRO A 184 -15.37 -9.82 -17.85
CA PRO A 184 -13.95 -9.80 -17.49
C PRO A 184 -13.57 -10.74 -16.33
N ARG A 185 -14.45 -10.93 -15.34
CA ARG A 185 -14.19 -11.80 -14.18
C ARG A 185 -14.26 -13.26 -14.58
N LEU A 186 -15.23 -13.63 -15.42
CA LEU A 186 -15.33 -14.99 -15.98
C LEU A 186 -14.11 -15.33 -16.84
N THR A 187 -13.67 -14.36 -17.65
CA THR A 187 -12.47 -14.49 -18.48
C THR A 187 -11.22 -14.70 -17.62
N HIS A 188 -11.05 -13.90 -16.55
CA HIS A 188 -9.93 -14.04 -15.63
C HIS A 188 -9.94 -15.39 -14.91
N ALA A 189 -11.08 -15.77 -14.32
CA ALA A 189 -11.21 -17.04 -13.62
C ALA A 189 -10.92 -18.23 -14.55
N ARG A 190 -11.37 -18.18 -15.80
CA ARG A 190 -11.08 -19.21 -16.80
C ARG A 190 -9.60 -19.28 -17.16
N ILE A 191 -8.93 -18.14 -17.33
CA ILE A 191 -7.50 -18.11 -17.66
C ILE A 191 -6.64 -18.54 -16.46
N ALA A 192 -7.00 -18.13 -15.24
CA ALA A 192 -6.34 -18.57 -14.02
C ALA A 192 -6.50 -20.10 -13.78
N ARG A 193 -7.64 -20.68 -14.17
CA ARG A 193 -7.92 -22.13 -14.08
C ARG A 193 -7.31 -22.95 -15.21
N ARG A 194 -6.81 -22.31 -16.27
CA ARG A 194 -6.26 -23.02 -17.43
C ARG A 194 -4.98 -23.71 -16.95
N PRO A 195 -4.91 -25.06 -16.94
CA PRO A 195 -3.66 -25.73 -16.58
C PRO A 195 -2.58 -25.24 -17.54
N ALA A 196 -1.34 -25.14 -17.06
CA ALA A 196 -0.18 -24.86 -17.90
C ALA A 196 -0.04 -25.99 -18.93
N ARG A 197 -0.85 -25.93 -19.99
CA ARG A 197 -0.73 -26.84 -21.13
C ARG A 197 0.65 -26.56 -21.67
N ASN A 198 1.49 -27.60 -21.61
CA ASN A 198 2.83 -27.68 -22.15
C ASN A 198 3.07 -26.59 -23.19
N ALA A 199 4.02 -25.69 -22.88
CA ALA A 199 4.66 -24.84 -23.87
C ALA A 199 5.41 -25.71 -24.88
N ARG A 200 4.69 -26.53 -25.66
CA ARG A 200 5.18 -26.98 -26.95
C ARG A 200 4.92 -25.81 -27.87
N CYS A 201 5.96 -25.01 -28.05
CA CYS A 201 6.19 -24.34 -29.32
C CYS A 201 5.86 -25.38 -30.42
N PRO A 202 4.98 -25.06 -31.39
CA PRO A 202 4.73 -25.98 -32.48
C PRO A 202 6.04 -26.12 -33.24
N THR A 203 6.76 -27.22 -32.99
CA THR A 203 7.88 -27.62 -33.84
C THR A 203 7.29 -27.87 -35.21
N ARG A 204 7.60 -26.96 -36.12
CA ARG A 204 7.31 -27.03 -37.55
C ARG A 204 8.09 -28.22 -38.12
N GLU A 205 7.47 -29.38 -38.22
CA GLU A 205 7.97 -30.43 -39.10
C GLU A 205 7.48 -30.17 -40.53
N GLY A 206 8.44 -29.80 -41.39
CA GLY A 206 8.54 -30.17 -42.82
C GLY A 206 7.47 -29.70 -43.82
N GLY A 207 7.89 -28.87 -44.78
CA GLY A 207 7.19 -28.74 -46.08
C GLY A 207 7.52 -27.44 -46.81
N GLY A 208 8.22 -27.53 -47.95
CA GLY A 208 8.84 -26.42 -48.68
C GLY A 208 7.90 -25.43 -49.37
N GLY A 209 8.48 -24.31 -49.82
CA GLY A 209 7.94 -23.49 -50.92
C GLY A 209 7.77 -22.00 -50.63
N GLY A 210 8.75 -21.20 -51.06
CA GLY A 210 8.61 -19.87 -51.68
C GLY A 210 7.78 -18.75 -51.02
N GLY A 211 8.45 -17.63 -50.73
CA GLY A 211 7.83 -16.29 -50.68
C GLY A 211 7.91 -15.59 -49.32
N ALA A 212 8.71 -14.53 -49.24
CA ALA A 212 8.63 -13.53 -48.17
C ALA A 212 7.28 -12.80 -48.23
N PRO A 213 6.70 -12.34 -47.09
CA PRO A 213 7.10 -11.02 -46.60
C PRO A 213 7.07 -10.80 -45.08
N ALA A 214 7.81 -9.75 -44.69
CA ALA A 214 7.63 -8.83 -43.57
C ALA A 214 7.44 -9.39 -42.14
N SER A 215 8.49 -9.17 -41.35
CA SER A 215 8.56 -9.31 -39.90
C SER A 215 7.49 -8.49 -39.14
N VAL A 216 6.65 -9.18 -38.39
CA VAL A 216 6.02 -8.62 -37.18
C VAL A 216 6.66 -9.32 -35.98
N SER A 217 7.58 -8.62 -35.32
CA SER A 217 8.22 -9.07 -34.09
C SER A 217 7.23 -8.97 -32.94
N VAL A 218 6.50 -10.06 -32.66
CA VAL A 218 5.86 -10.24 -31.35
C VAL A 218 6.97 -10.69 -30.41
N VAL A 219 7.47 -9.75 -29.60
CA VAL A 219 8.38 -10.05 -28.49
C VAL A 219 7.57 -10.82 -27.45
N ALA A 220 7.66 -12.15 -27.50
CA ALA A 220 7.12 -13.03 -26.48
C ALA A 220 7.97 -12.92 -25.19
N CYS A 221 7.27 -13.11 -24.07
CA CYS A 221 7.71 -12.85 -22.71
C CYS A 221 8.96 -13.66 -22.30
N ASN A 222 9.93 -12.99 -21.68
CA ASN A 222 10.92 -13.65 -20.84
C ASN A 222 10.27 -13.99 -19.49
N ASP A 223 10.10 -15.29 -19.23
CA ASP A 223 9.81 -15.83 -17.91
C ASP A 223 11.12 -15.98 -17.13
N ASP A 224 11.52 -14.95 -16.38
CA ASP A 224 12.56 -15.09 -15.35
C ASP A 224 11.91 -15.61 -14.05
N ARG A 225 12.04 -16.92 -13.81
CA ARG A 225 11.84 -17.51 -12.47
C ARG A 225 13.07 -17.20 -11.61
N PRO A 226 12.92 -16.78 -10.35
CA PRO A 226 14.04 -16.81 -9.42
C PRO A 226 14.31 -18.26 -8.99
N ASP A 227 15.56 -18.69 -9.12
CA ASP A 227 16.08 -19.96 -8.62
C ASP A 227 15.79 -20.10 -7.12
N ALA A 228 15.21 -21.25 -6.77
CA ALA A 228 15.13 -21.73 -5.40
C ALA A 228 16.46 -22.42 -5.06
N GLN A 229 17.17 -21.87 -4.07
CA GLN A 229 18.07 -22.62 -3.20
C GLN A 229 17.45 -22.65 -1.80
#